data_AF-A0A8J1XWE0-F1
#
_entry.id   AF-A0A8J1XWE0-F1
#
_cell.length_a   1.000
_cell.length_b   1.000
_cell.length_c   1.000
_cell.angle_alpha   90.00
_cell.angle_beta   90.00
_cell.angle_gamma   90.00
#
_symmetry.space_group_name_H-M   'P 1'
#
loop_
_entity.id
_entity.type
_entity.pdbx_description
1 polymer ?
#
loop_
_entity_poly.entity_id
_entity_poly.type
_entity_poly.pdbx_seq_one_letter_code
_entity_poly.pdbx_strand_id
1 'polypeptide(L)'
;VLLGNLVKQMTTQMSNSKSEGDSPHALLEKCMAEIGVTFKIWEKRENQSGTGTFDYTPLMGSDLKCVIRRLPEMFVNLMPNATAQKPKAVWNQLGSIYFDALSSSTNDHEKLFKMAQKFLKSFLNLHKSSLEGFANRNVTPYMHMLLYHVPNQVRRLDGRFKSFTGQHIEKANDT
;
A
#
# COMPACT_ATOMS: atom_id res chain seq x y z
N VAL A 1 5.90 -2.37 0.23
CA VAL A 1 5.91 -2.19 -1.25
C VAL A 1 5.24 -0.91 -1.69
N LEU A 2 3.92 -0.71 -1.53
CA LEU A 2 3.25 0.49 -2.07
C LEU A 2 3.77 1.81 -1.52
N LEU A 3 4.02 1.92 -0.20
CA LEU A 3 4.65 3.11 0.39
C LEU A 3 6.08 3.33 -0.12
N GLY A 4 6.89 2.27 -0.20
CA GLY A 4 8.23 2.35 -0.77
C GLY A 4 8.22 2.80 -2.24
N ASN A 5 7.24 2.34 -3.02
CA ASN A 5 7.06 2.77 -4.41
C ASN A 5 6.66 4.26 -4.49
N LEU A 6 5.80 4.73 -3.57
CA LEU A 6 5.41 6.14 -3.48
C LEU A 6 6.62 7.03 -3.21
N VAL A 7 7.45 6.66 -2.24
CA VAL A 7 8.71 7.37 -1.93
C VAL A 7 9.63 7.39 -3.15
N LYS A 8 9.82 6.26 -3.85
CA LYS A 8 10.64 6.21 -5.08
C LYS A 8 10.13 7.18 -6.14
N GLN A 9 8.82 7.24 -6.37
CA GLN A 9 8.22 8.17 -7.32
C GLN A 9 8.50 9.63 -6.95
N MET A 10 8.38 9.97 -5.67
CA MET A 10 8.68 11.31 -5.18
C MET A 10 10.16 11.66 -5.39
N THR A 11 11.08 10.73 -5.05
CA THR A 11 12.52 10.93 -5.24
C THR A 11 12.90 11.16 -6.70
N THR A 12 12.37 10.35 -7.63
CA THR A 12 12.66 10.52 -9.07
C THR A 12 12.15 11.86 -9.62
N GLN A 13 11.02 12.37 -9.11
CA GLN A 13 10.50 13.67 -9.51
C GLN A 13 11.37 14.81 -8.96
N MET A 14 11.72 14.74 -7.68
CA MET A 14 12.54 15.76 -7.01
C MET A 14 13.98 15.81 -7.51
N SER A 15 14.56 14.72 -8.02
CA SER A 15 15.87 14.78 -8.68
C SER A 15 15.83 15.56 -10.00
N ASN A 16 14.67 15.60 -10.67
CA ASN A 16 14.48 16.26 -11.96
C ASN A 16 14.15 17.75 -11.82
N SER A 17 13.50 18.14 -10.72
CA SER A 17 13.28 19.54 -10.34
C SER A 17 14.29 19.92 -9.26
N LYS A 18 15.31 20.73 -9.57
CA LYS A 18 16.28 21.24 -8.57
C LYS A 18 15.58 22.09 -7.47
N SER A 19 14.86 21.48 -6.55
CA SER A 19 14.07 22.16 -5.53
C SER A 19 14.75 22.06 -4.17
N GLU A 20 15.04 23.21 -3.57
CA GLU A 20 15.28 23.33 -2.13
C GLU A 20 13.94 23.13 -1.41
N GLY A 21 13.72 21.97 -0.82
CA GLY A 21 12.48 21.61 -0.15
C GLY A 21 12.65 20.40 0.74
N ASP A 22 11.60 20.05 1.48
CA ASP A 22 11.59 18.85 2.32
C ASP A 22 11.91 17.59 1.50
N SER A 23 12.68 16.68 2.09
CA SER A 23 12.94 15.37 1.46
C SER A 23 11.64 14.60 1.20
N PRO A 24 11.62 13.66 0.24
CA PRO A 24 10.47 12.79 -0.01
C PRO A 24 9.92 12.11 1.26
N HIS A 25 10.84 11.69 2.13
CA HIS A 25 10.49 11.06 3.41
C HIS A 25 9.79 12.05 4.35
N ALA A 26 10.31 13.26 4.48
CA ALA A 26 9.72 14.30 5.34
C ALA A 26 8.33 14.74 4.85
N LEU A 27 8.12 14.86 3.53
CA LEU A 27 6.79 15.13 2.97
C LEU A 27 5.80 14.00 3.25
N LEU A 28 6.24 12.74 3.13
CA LEU A 28 5.41 11.60 3.45
C LEU A 28 5.02 11.60 4.94
N GLU A 29 5.96 11.88 5.85
CA GLU A 29 5.67 12.01 7.28
C GLU A 29 4.63 13.09 7.57
N LYS A 30 4.72 14.26 6.92
CA LYS A 30 3.74 15.34 7.06
C LYS A 30 2.35 14.89 6.61
N CYS A 31 2.24 14.25 5.44
CA CYS A 31 0.97 13.72 4.95
C CYS A 31 0.40 12.62 5.86
N MET A 32 1.25 11.76 6.44
CA MET A 32 0.84 10.75 7.42
C MET A 32 0.28 11.41 8.69
N ALA A 33 0.94 12.44 9.20
CA ALA A 33 0.48 13.19 10.37
C ALA A 33 -0.87 13.89 10.10
N GLU A 34 -1.07 14.46 8.92
CA GLU A 34 -2.34 15.10 8.51
C GLU A 34 -3.52 14.11 8.46
N ILE A 35 -3.26 12.85 8.11
CA ILE A 35 -4.27 11.79 8.18
C ILE A 35 -4.37 11.13 9.56
N GLY A 36 -3.65 11.66 10.56
CA GLY A 36 -3.72 11.20 11.95
C GLY A 36 -2.93 9.92 12.23
N VAL A 37 -1.87 9.64 11.46
CA VAL A 37 -1.02 8.47 11.61
C VAL A 37 0.37 8.90 12.09
N THR A 38 0.79 8.40 13.25
CA THR A 38 2.17 8.60 13.73
C THR A 38 3.11 7.70 12.95
N PHE A 39 3.82 8.27 11.98
CA PHE A 39 4.73 7.54 11.10
C PHE A 39 6.07 8.26 11.04
N LYS A 40 7.15 7.51 11.28
CA LYS A 40 8.53 7.99 11.17
C LYS A 40 9.32 7.13 10.22
N ILE A 41 10.25 7.77 9.53
CA ILE A 41 11.16 7.15 8.55
C ILE A 41 12.59 7.52 8.95
N TRP A 42 13.46 6.54 9.07
CA TRP A 42 14.86 6.76 9.42
C TRP A 42 15.78 5.92 8.55
N GLU A 43 16.94 6.49 8.22
CA GLU A 43 17.97 5.76 7.49
C GLU A 43 18.65 4.73 8.40
N LYS A 44 18.79 3.49 7.92
CA LYS A 44 19.62 2.48 8.58
C LYS A 44 21.06 2.94 8.56
N ARG A 45 21.70 2.82 9.71
CA ARG A 45 23.12 3.14 9.89
C ARG A 45 23.91 1.86 10.04
N GLU A 46 25.01 1.78 9.30
CA GLU A 46 26.07 0.78 9.51
C GLU A 46 27.36 1.53 9.78
N ASN A 47 28.04 1.20 10.89
CA ASN A 47 29.31 1.84 11.28
C ASN A 47 29.30 3.38 11.18
N GLN A 48 28.24 4.00 11.68
CA GLN A 48 28.02 5.47 11.67
C GLN A 48 27.83 6.10 10.28
N SER A 49 27.82 5.31 9.22
CA SER A 49 27.54 5.74 7.84
C SER A 49 26.11 5.39 7.44
N GLY A 50 25.47 6.29 6.68
CA GLY A 50 24.18 6.03 6.06
C GLY A 50 24.30 4.94 4.99
N THR A 51 23.38 3.98 5.00
CA THR A 51 23.37 2.86 4.04
C THR A 51 22.57 3.16 2.76
N GLY A 52 21.90 4.31 2.69
CA GLY A 52 20.91 4.61 1.67
C GLY A 52 19.63 3.78 1.78
N THR A 53 19.50 2.95 2.83
CA THR A 53 18.31 2.14 3.10
C THR A 53 17.55 2.70 4.28
N PHE A 54 16.21 2.66 4.22
CA PHE A 54 15.34 3.31 5.21
C PHE A 54 14.45 2.28 5.89
N ASP A 55 14.29 2.42 7.20
CA ASP A 55 13.27 1.77 8.01
C ASP A 55 12.15 2.76 8.34
N TYR A 56 11.04 2.22 8.80
CA TYR A 56 9.84 2.99 9.08
C TYR A 56 9.07 2.41 10.26
N THR A 57 8.27 3.25 10.90
CA THR A 57 7.31 2.83 11.93
C THR A 57 6.40 1.74 11.37
N PRO A 58 6.31 0.56 12.01
CA PRO A 58 5.36 -0.46 11.62
C PRO A 58 3.93 0.08 11.66
N LEU A 59 3.16 -0.13 10.61
CA LEU A 59 1.76 0.28 10.58
C LEU A 59 0.90 -0.76 11.27
N MET A 60 0.32 -0.38 12.41
CA MET A 60 -0.64 -1.19 13.14
C MET A 60 -1.98 -1.27 12.39
N GLY A 61 -2.87 -2.17 12.81
CA GLY A 61 -4.12 -2.45 12.08
C GLY A 61 -5.02 -1.22 11.86
N SER A 62 -5.11 -0.30 12.83
CA SER A 62 -5.85 0.97 12.69
C SER A 62 -5.18 1.93 11.72
N ASP A 63 -3.86 2.10 11.86
CA ASP A 63 -3.06 3.02 11.06
C ASP A 63 -3.01 2.57 9.60
N LEU A 64 -2.81 1.27 9.36
CA LEU A 64 -2.85 0.69 8.03
C LEU A 64 -4.20 0.96 7.33
N LYS A 65 -5.32 0.82 8.04
CA LYS A 65 -6.65 1.14 7.51
C LYS A 65 -6.76 2.63 7.19
N CYS A 66 -6.26 3.49 8.08
CA CYS A 66 -6.26 4.93 7.87
C CYS A 66 -5.45 5.31 6.62
N VAL A 67 -4.24 4.75 6.49
CA VAL A 67 -3.33 4.94 5.36
C VAL A 67 -3.98 4.49 4.05
N ILE A 68 -4.55 3.28 3.97
CA ILE A 68 -5.21 2.79 2.75
C ILE A 68 -6.37 3.70 2.34
N ARG A 69 -7.12 4.25 3.31
CA ARG A 69 -8.33 5.03 3.05
C ARG A 69 -8.05 6.49 2.71
N ARG A 70 -7.10 7.14 3.40
CA ARG A 70 -6.94 8.59 3.38
C ARG A 70 -5.70 9.08 2.65
N LEU A 71 -4.60 8.33 2.69
CA LEU A 71 -3.35 8.76 2.03
C LEU A 71 -3.48 8.98 0.51
N PRO A 72 -4.28 8.20 -0.26
CA PRO A 72 -4.38 8.41 -1.70
C PRO A 72 -4.91 9.80 -2.11
N GLU A 73 -5.69 10.44 -1.25
CA GLU A 73 -6.18 11.80 -1.47
C GLU A 73 -5.05 12.84 -1.33
N MET A 74 -4.00 12.51 -0.57
CA MET A 74 -2.83 13.37 -0.36
C MET A 74 -1.82 13.31 -1.50
N PHE A 75 -1.98 12.43 -2.50
CA PHE A 75 -0.95 12.22 -3.54
C PHE A 75 -0.68 13.48 -4.37
N VAL A 76 -1.67 14.36 -4.52
CA VAL A 76 -1.49 15.65 -5.21
C VAL A 76 -0.56 16.60 -4.46
N ASN A 77 -0.40 16.42 -3.15
CA ASN A 77 0.55 17.17 -2.32
C ASN A 77 1.96 16.54 -2.36
N LEU A 78 2.07 15.28 -2.79
CA LEU A 78 3.32 14.52 -2.83
C LEU A 78 3.99 14.55 -4.20
N MET A 79 3.23 14.70 -5.29
CA MET A 79 3.74 14.71 -6.67
C MET A 79 2.78 15.39 -7.65
N PRO A 80 3.24 15.78 -8.85
CA PRO A 80 2.39 16.40 -9.86
C PRO A 80 1.14 15.57 -10.16
N ASN A 81 0.00 16.24 -10.32
CA ASN A 81 -1.31 15.59 -10.46
C ASN A 81 -1.32 14.52 -11.57
N ALA A 82 -0.74 14.82 -12.74
CA ALA A 82 -0.64 13.87 -13.85
C ALA A 82 0.06 12.55 -13.48
N THR A 83 1.07 12.60 -12.60
CA THR A 83 1.79 11.43 -12.09
C THR A 83 1.01 10.75 -10.96
N ALA A 84 0.35 11.52 -10.09
CA ALA A 84 -0.39 11.04 -8.92
C ALA A 84 -1.60 10.15 -9.27
N GLN A 85 -2.27 10.40 -10.40
CA GLN A 85 -3.53 9.72 -10.74
C GLN A 85 -3.41 8.19 -10.85
N LYS A 86 -2.35 7.69 -11.52
CA LYS A 86 -2.23 6.26 -11.76
C LYS A 86 -1.91 5.47 -10.47
N PRO A 87 -0.95 5.89 -9.63
CA PRO A 87 -0.75 5.30 -8.30
C PRO A 87 -1.99 5.41 -7.43
N LYS A 88 -2.67 6.57 -7.40
CA LYS A 88 -3.92 6.77 -6.63
C LYS A 88 -4.97 5.73 -7.01
N ALA A 89 -5.15 5.46 -8.30
CA ALA A 89 -6.09 4.43 -8.76
C ALA A 89 -5.75 3.02 -8.26
N VAL A 90 -4.47 2.65 -8.20
CA VAL A 90 -4.03 1.34 -7.66
C VAL A 90 -4.32 1.25 -6.16
N TRP A 91 -4.06 2.32 -5.42
CA TRP A 91 -4.37 2.39 -3.99
C TRP A 91 -5.88 2.33 -3.71
N ASN A 92 -6.69 3.05 -4.48
CA ASN A 92 -8.14 3.01 -4.34
C ASN A 92 -8.71 1.62 -4.64
N GLN A 93 -8.16 0.91 -5.64
CA GLN A 93 -8.53 -0.48 -5.91
C GLN A 93 -8.19 -1.42 -4.73
N LEU A 94 -7.02 -1.24 -4.10
CA LEU A 94 -6.68 -1.97 -2.88
C LEU A 94 -7.65 -1.64 -1.74
N GLY A 95 -8.01 -0.36 -1.58
CA GLY A 95 -9.00 0.10 -0.60
C GLY A 95 -10.36 -0.59 -0.79
N SER A 96 -10.88 -0.63 -2.02
CA SER A 96 -12.14 -1.32 -2.30
C SER A 96 -12.07 -2.83 -2.06
N ILE A 97 -10.94 -3.48 -2.38
CA ILE A 97 -10.77 -4.90 -2.05
C ILE A 97 -10.81 -5.09 -0.53
N TYR A 98 -10.06 -4.28 0.22
CA TYR A 98 -9.93 -4.42 1.66
C TYR A 98 -11.25 -4.09 2.38
N PHE A 99 -11.86 -2.95 2.09
CA PHE A 99 -13.05 -2.46 2.79
C PHE A 99 -14.36 -3.00 2.23
N ASP A 100 -14.50 -3.14 0.92
CA ASP A 100 -15.80 -3.51 0.35
C ASP A 100 -15.93 -5.02 0.20
N ALA A 101 -14.88 -5.69 -0.29
CA ALA A 101 -14.93 -7.12 -0.57
C ALA A 101 -14.53 -7.98 0.64
N LEU A 102 -13.37 -7.73 1.27
CA LEU A 102 -12.89 -8.56 2.37
C LEU A 102 -13.48 -8.18 3.73
N SER A 103 -13.95 -6.94 3.90
CA SER A 103 -14.56 -6.50 5.15
C SER A 103 -16.07 -6.74 5.22
N SER A 104 -16.70 -7.10 4.11
CA SER A 104 -18.02 -7.73 4.12
C SER A 104 -17.83 -9.26 4.11
N SER A 105 -18.73 -10.03 4.71
CA SER A 105 -18.73 -11.50 4.53
C SER A 105 -19.21 -11.83 3.12
N THR A 106 -18.45 -11.43 2.10
CA THR A 106 -18.84 -11.61 0.71
C THR A 106 -18.79 -13.09 0.35
N ASN A 107 -19.86 -13.60 -0.25
CA ASN A 107 -19.87 -14.92 -0.88
C ASN A 107 -19.54 -14.82 -2.38
N ASP A 108 -19.43 -13.59 -2.91
CA ASP A 108 -19.16 -13.31 -4.32
C ASP A 108 -17.65 -13.39 -4.63
N HIS A 109 -17.17 -14.62 -4.69
CA HIS A 109 -15.78 -14.94 -5.03
C HIS A 109 -15.38 -14.50 -6.44
N GLU A 110 -16.31 -14.49 -7.40
CA GLU A 110 -16.03 -14.05 -8.76
C GLU A 110 -15.75 -12.55 -8.82
N LYS A 111 -16.56 -11.75 -8.12
CA LYS A 111 -16.32 -10.31 -8.00
C LYS A 111 -15.00 -10.04 -7.32
N LEU A 112 -14.69 -10.75 -6.23
CA LEU A 112 -13.40 -10.61 -5.55
C LEU A 112 -12.22 -10.95 -6.49
N PHE A 113 -12.31 -12.05 -7.25
CA PHE A 113 -11.30 -12.40 -8.25
C PHE A 113 -11.13 -11.31 -9.31
N LYS A 114 -12.23 -10.80 -9.86
CA LYS A 114 -12.21 -9.72 -10.87
C LYS A 114 -11.57 -8.44 -10.30
N MET A 115 -11.88 -8.07 -9.06
CA MET A 115 -11.26 -6.93 -8.38
C MET A 115 -9.76 -7.14 -8.17
N ALA A 116 -9.35 -8.29 -7.64
CA ALA A 116 -7.94 -8.63 -7.44
C ALA A 116 -7.15 -8.66 -8.76
N GLN A 117 -7.75 -9.22 -9.81
CA GLN A 117 -7.13 -9.26 -11.13
C GLN A 117 -6.96 -7.85 -11.72
N LYS A 118 -7.98 -7.00 -11.58
CA LYS A 118 -7.91 -5.60 -12.01
C LYS A 118 -6.82 -4.83 -11.24
N PHE A 119 -6.74 -5.04 -9.93
CA PHE A 119 -5.70 -4.48 -9.07
C PHE A 119 -4.30 -4.87 -9.55
N LEU A 120 -4.03 -6.17 -9.73
CA LEU A 120 -2.70 -6.62 -10.14
C LEU A 120 -2.33 -6.17 -11.56
N LYS A 121 -3.29 -6.19 -12.49
CA LYS A 121 -3.09 -5.65 -13.85
C LYS A 121 -2.77 -4.15 -13.81
N SER A 122 -3.50 -3.38 -13.01
CA SER A 122 -3.26 -1.94 -12.84
C SER A 122 -1.88 -1.67 -12.24
N PHE A 123 -1.51 -2.43 -11.20
CA PHE A 123 -0.18 -2.39 -10.58
C PHE A 123 0.91 -2.61 -11.63
N LEU A 124 0.86 -3.72 -12.37
CA LEU A 124 1.89 -4.06 -13.37
C LEU A 124 1.92 -3.10 -14.57
N ASN A 125 0.79 -2.50 -14.94
CA ASN A 125 0.75 -1.49 -15.99
C ASN A 125 1.44 -0.17 -15.60
N LEU A 126 1.62 0.12 -14.30
CA LEU A 126 2.43 1.26 -13.86
C LEU A 126 3.90 1.10 -14.26
N HIS A 127 4.43 -0.13 -14.23
CA HIS A 127 5.79 -0.39 -14.69
C HIS A 127 5.98 -0.08 -16.18
N LYS A 128 4.97 -0.38 -17.02
CA LYS A 128 4.97 -0.04 -18.45
C LYS A 128 4.97 1.47 -18.70
N SER A 129 4.52 2.26 -17.73
CA SER A 129 4.61 3.73 -17.73
C SER A 129 5.93 4.23 -17.13
N SER A 130 6.96 3.38 -17.05
CA SER A 130 8.28 3.67 -16.47
C SER A 130 8.26 4.09 -14.99
N LEU A 131 7.21 3.74 -14.24
CA LEU A 131 7.19 3.96 -12.79
C LEU A 131 7.94 2.82 -12.09
N GLU A 132 8.96 3.19 -11.31
CA GLU A 132 9.77 2.24 -10.56
C GLU A 132 8.99 1.57 -9.42
N GLY A 133 9.33 0.31 -9.11
CA GLY A 133 8.73 -0.44 -8.01
C GLY A 133 7.47 -1.25 -8.35
N PHE A 134 7.00 -1.20 -9.61
CA PHE A 134 5.77 -1.86 -10.05
C PHE A 134 6.01 -3.08 -10.96
N ALA A 135 7.24 -3.58 -11.05
CA ALA A 135 7.58 -4.71 -11.90
C ALA A 135 7.10 -6.05 -11.30
N ASN A 136 7.12 -7.13 -12.09
CA ASN A 136 6.75 -8.48 -11.63
C ASN A 136 7.52 -8.91 -10.37
N ARG A 137 8.82 -8.57 -10.27
CA ARG A 137 9.64 -8.84 -9.08
C ARG A 137 9.16 -8.17 -7.80
N ASN A 138 8.27 -7.18 -7.90
CA ASN A 138 7.70 -6.44 -6.76
C ASN A 138 6.31 -6.95 -6.36
N VAL A 139 5.77 -7.96 -7.05
CA VAL A 139 4.54 -8.64 -6.64
C VAL A 139 4.83 -9.43 -5.37
N THR A 140 4.15 -9.09 -4.27
CA THR A 140 4.36 -9.76 -2.98
C THR A 140 3.59 -11.08 -2.90
N PRO A 141 3.98 -11.99 -2.00
CA PRO A 141 3.18 -13.18 -1.69
C PRO A 141 1.72 -12.83 -1.35
N TYR A 142 1.48 -11.72 -0.65
CA TYR A 142 0.12 -11.27 -0.34
C TYR A 142 -0.69 -10.84 -1.57
N MET A 143 -0.05 -10.21 -2.57
CA MET A 143 -0.72 -9.89 -3.84
C MET A 143 -1.04 -11.17 -4.63
N HIS A 144 -0.14 -12.14 -4.64
CA HIS A 144 -0.36 -13.44 -5.26
C HIS A 144 -1.52 -14.19 -4.58
N MET A 145 -1.50 -14.27 -3.25
CA MET A 145 -2.58 -14.88 -2.47
C MET A 145 -3.92 -14.20 -2.71
N LEU A 146 -3.94 -12.87 -2.75
CA LEU A 146 -5.16 -12.11 -3.01
C LEU A 146 -5.82 -12.47 -4.35
N LEU A 147 -5.04 -12.75 -5.39
CA LEU A 147 -5.57 -13.12 -6.71
C LEU A 147 -5.96 -14.60 -6.78
N TYR A 148 -5.07 -15.51 -6.37
CA TYR A 148 -5.23 -16.94 -6.66
C TYR A 148 -5.81 -17.75 -5.51
N HIS A 149 -5.63 -17.31 -4.27
CA HIS A 149 -5.98 -18.11 -3.10
C HIS A 149 -7.22 -17.57 -2.39
N VAL A 150 -7.31 -16.26 -2.14
CA VAL A 150 -8.42 -15.70 -1.35
C VAL A 150 -9.80 -15.93 -2.01
N PRO A 151 -10.01 -15.69 -3.33
CA PRO A 151 -11.30 -15.99 -3.96
C PRO A 151 -11.67 -17.47 -3.88
N ASN A 152 -10.69 -18.36 -4.05
CA ASN A 152 -10.89 -19.80 -3.93
C ASN A 152 -11.27 -20.20 -2.50
N GLN A 153 -10.68 -19.57 -1.47
CA GLN A 153 -11.05 -19.83 -0.08
C GLN A 153 -12.44 -19.28 0.24
N VAL A 154 -12.80 -18.09 -0.25
CA VAL A 154 -14.16 -17.54 -0.12
C VAL A 154 -15.19 -18.49 -0.72
N ARG A 155 -14.92 -19.05 -1.91
CA ARG A 155 -15.76 -20.06 -2.56
C ARG A 155 -15.86 -21.34 -1.72
N ARG A 156 -14.73 -21.87 -1.26
CA ARG A 156 -14.68 -23.15 -0.51
C ARG A 156 -15.33 -23.07 0.86
N LEU A 157 -15.24 -21.92 1.51
CA LEU A 157 -15.73 -21.70 2.88
C LEU A 157 -17.12 -21.07 2.92
N ASP A 158 -17.74 -20.86 1.75
CA ASP A 158 -19.05 -20.22 1.61
C ASP A 158 -19.10 -18.86 2.34
N GLY A 159 -18.12 -18.01 2.03
CA GLY A 159 -17.97 -16.66 2.62
C GLY A 159 -17.51 -16.60 4.07
N ARG A 160 -17.39 -17.74 4.78
CA ARG A 160 -16.92 -17.81 6.18
C ARG A 160 -15.41 -17.65 6.34
N PHE A 161 -14.71 -17.13 5.33
CA PHE A 161 -13.26 -16.93 5.33
C PHE A 161 -12.79 -16.12 6.56
N LYS A 162 -13.55 -15.11 6.98
CA LYS A 162 -13.23 -14.25 8.13
C LYS A 162 -13.15 -14.99 9.47
N SER A 163 -13.88 -16.09 9.62
CA SER A 163 -13.87 -16.89 10.85
C SER A 163 -12.51 -17.53 11.12
N PHE A 164 -11.64 -17.58 10.11
CA PHE A 164 -10.30 -18.16 10.20
C PHE A 164 -9.20 -17.09 10.29
N THR A 165 -9.54 -15.85 10.65
CA THR A 165 -8.55 -14.78 10.84
C THR A 165 -7.89 -14.88 12.21
N GLY A 166 -6.59 -14.54 12.28
CA GLY A 166 -5.83 -14.50 13.53
C GLY A 166 -6.19 -13.33 14.46
N GLN A 167 -7.15 -12.48 14.10
CA GLN A 167 -7.45 -11.24 14.83
C GLN A 167 -7.81 -11.48 16.31
N HIS A 168 -8.48 -12.59 16.63
CA HIS A 168 -8.80 -12.94 18.01
C HIS A 168 -7.56 -13.32 18.83
N ILE A 169 -6.59 -13.98 18.20
CA ILE A 169 -5.33 -14.37 18.85
C ILE A 169 -4.49 -13.13 19.11
N GLU A 170 -4.34 -12.24 18.12
CA GLU A 170 -3.61 -10.98 18.29
C GLU A 170 -4.18 -10.13 19.43
N LYS A 171 -5.51 -10.00 19.49
CA LYS A 171 -6.17 -9.25 20.58
C LYS A 171 -5.94 -9.87 21.96
N ALA A 172 -5.83 -11.19 22.04
CA ALA A 172 -5.53 -11.88 23.29
C ALA A 172 -4.08 -11.67 23.76
N ASN A 173 -3.15 -11.42 22.83
CA ASN A 173 -1.76 -11.09 23.17
C ASN A 173 -1.60 -9.65 23.68
N ASP A 174 -2.57 -8.77 23.41
CA ASP A 174 -2.59 -7.38 23.87
C ASP A 174 -3.19 -7.23 25.30
N THR A 175 -3.71 -8.31 25.89
CA THR A 175 -4.35 -8.37 27.22
C THR A 175 -3.59 -9.27 28.17
#